data_AF-A0A347WMC2-F1
#
_entry.id   AF-A0A347WMC2-F1
#
_cell.length_a   1.000
_cell.length_b   1.000
_cell.length_c   1.000
_cell.angle_alpha   90.00
_cell.angle_beta   90.00
_cell.angle_gamma   90.00
#
_symmetry.space_group_name_H-M   'P 1'
#
loop_
_entity.id
_entity.type
_entity.pdbx_description
1 polymer ?
#
loop_
_entity_poly.entity_id
_entity_poly.type
_entity_poly.pdbx_seq_one_letter_code
_entity_poly.pdbx_strand_id
1 'polypeptide(L)'
;MLRNEIQEKTGLTRKAIEYYEDKGLIKPLKSENGYRDYSDKDLEILNKISLFRKIGLSISEIKECLSSKGSSLSSILRRKEHQLEIEQKRKEVIELIVKKENQNIIESKISLIEREESIYEKLENAFPGYFGQLIFSAYQPFFNETLDKEGKVAYKEFVAYLDSLPSFTLSKEEQEYIEEVSSTYDMKTLKEVNEAKIKAIENSEKWIEENKDIISQYQDYKNSDEYQNSPMKIIQAKLNKYMLDNKYYETAIPLIRKFSKSYDEYYQKLLVANDEYIELNK
;
A
#
# COMPACT_ATOMS: atom_id res chain seq x y z
N MET A 1 -16.06 -11.94 -33.50
CA MET A 1 -15.88 -10.63 -34.19
C MET A 1 -14.59 -10.65 -34.96
N LEU A 2 -14.58 -10.10 -36.18
CA LEU A 2 -13.35 -9.95 -36.97
C LEU A 2 -12.54 -8.73 -36.52
N ARG A 3 -11.28 -8.68 -36.94
CA ARG A 3 -10.35 -7.60 -36.56
C ARG A 3 -10.86 -6.19 -36.92
N ASN A 4 -11.46 -6.00 -38.09
CA ASN A 4 -11.97 -4.68 -38.47
C ASN A 4 -13.10 -4.23 -37.54
N GLU A 5 -14.03 -5.14 -37.21
CA GLU A 5 -15.14 -4.86 -36.31
C GLU A 5 -14.66 -4.50 -34.90
N ILE A 6 -13.66 -5.23 -34.37
CA ILE A 6 -13.16 -4.93 -33.02
C ILE A 6 -12.33 -3.63 -32.99
N GLN A 7 -11.64 -3.28 -34.08
CA GLN A 7 -10.99 -1.98 -34.22
C GLN A 7 -12.00 -0.83 -34.19
N GLU A 8 -13.12 -0.96 -34.92
CA GLU A 8 -14.20 0.03 -34.91
C GLU A 8 -14.83 0.19 -33.53
N LYS A 9 -15.12 -0.93 -32.85
CA LYS A 9 -15.76 -0.91 -31.53
C LYS A 9 -14.86 -0.38 -30.41
N THR A 10 -13.54 -0.63 -30.47
CA THR A 10 -12.60 -0.25 -29.40
C THR A 10 -11.85 1.06 -29.68
N GLY A 11 -11.86 1.52 -30.94
CA GLY A 11 -11.02 2.62 -31.43
C GLY A 11 -9.51 2.30 -31.44
N LEU A 12 -9.12 1.04 -31.23
CA LEU A 12 -7.72 0.62 -31.22
C LEU A 12 -7.21 0.38 -32.63
N THR A 13 -5.93 0.69 -32.85
CA THR A 13 -5.26 0.34 -34.11
C THR A 13 -4.96 -1.16 -34.14
N ARG A 14 -4.84 -1.72 -35.35
CA ARG A 14 -4.37 -3.08 -35.57
C ARG A 14 -3.09 -3.40 -34.78
N LYS A 15 -2.09 -2.50 -34.84
CA LYS A 15 -0.83 -2.65 -34.12
C LYS A 15 -1.02 -2.71 -32.60
N ALA A 16 -1.96 -1.94 -32.05
CA ALA A 16 -2.25 -1.97 -30.62
C ALA A 16 -2.89 -3.31 -30.20
N ILE A 17 -3.84 -3.83 -30.98
CA ILE A 17 -4.47 -5.12 -30.71
C ILE A 17 -3.45 -6.26 -30.81
N GLU A 18 -2.64 -6.30 -31.87
CA GLU A 18 -1.55 -7.28 -32.03
C GLU A 18 -0.56 -7.19 -30.86
N TYR A 19 -0.21 -5.98 -30.42
CA TYR A 19 0.63 -5.79 -29.24
C TYR A 19 0.00 -6.33 -27.95
N TYR A 20 -1.31 -6.17 -27.73
CA TYR A 20 -1.99 -6.69 -26.55
C TYR A 20 -2.15 -8.22 -26.59
N GLU A 21 -2.32 -8.81 -27.77
CA GLU A 21 -2.22 -10.25 -27.98
C GLU A 21 -0.83 -10.77 -27.61
N ASP A 22 0.23 -10.13 -28.12
CA ASP A 22 1.63 -10.49 -27.85
C ASP A 22 1.97 -10.37 -26.35
N LYS A 23 1.40 -9.38 -25.67
CA LYS A 23 1.53 -9.22 -24.21
C LYS A 23 0.65 -10.19 -23.41
N GLY A 24 -0.17 -11.00 -24.08
CA GLY A 24 -1.01 -12.03 -23.47
C GLY A 24 -2.24 -11.48 -22.75
N LEU A 25 -2.63 -10.24 -23.01
CA LEU A 25 -3.79 -9.58 -22.39
C LEU A 25 -5.11 -10.10 -22.95
N ILE A 26 -5.11 -10.47 -24.23
CA ILE A 26 -6.21 -11.13 -24.91
C ILE A 26 -5.68 -12.34 -25.68
N LYS A 27 -6.53 -13.35 -25.87
CA LYS A 27 -6.17 -14.58 -26.58
C LYS A 27 -7.32 -15.00 -27.51
N PRO A 28 -7.60 -14.18 -28.56
CA PRO A 28 -8.63 -14.50 -29.55
C PRO A 28 -8.35 -15.82 -30.23
N LEU A 29 -9.40 -16.57 -30.52
CA LEU A 29 -9.33 -17.85 -31.21
C LEU A 29 -8.82 -17.66 -32.64
N LYS A 30 -8.16 -18.68 -33.17
CA LYS A 30 -7.86 -18.75 -34.60
C LYS A 30 -8.88 -19.67 -35.25
N SER A 31 -9.65 -19.13 -36.17
CA SER A 31 -10.57 -19.89 -37.01
C SER A 31 -9.79 -20.80 -37.96
N GLU A 32 -10.46 -21.82 -38.54
CA GLU A 32 -9.85 -22.80 -39.45
C GLU A 32 -9.16 -22.17 -40.68
N ASN A 33 -9.64 -21.01 -41.11
CA ASN A 33 -9.08 -20.22 -42.22
C ASN A 33 -7.90 -19.32 -41.81
N GLY A 34 -7.39 -19.44 -40.58
CA GLY A 34 -6.24 -18.70 -40.05
C GLY A 34 -6.55 -17.27 -39.58
N TYR A 35 -7.80 -16.81 -39.69
CA TYR A 35 -8.21 -15.51 -39.18
C TYR A 35 -8.42 -15.52 -37.67
N ARG A 36 -8.24 -14.34 -37.05
CA ARG A 36 -8.52 -14.10 -35.64
C ARG A 36 -10.01 -13.87 -35.44
N ASP A 37 -10.61 -14.60 -34.50
CA ASP A 37 -11.98 -14.40 -34.04
C ASP A 37 -11.96 -13.94 -32.58
N TYR A 38 -12.38 -12.70 -32.37
CA TYR A 38 -12.41 -12.05 -31.07
C TYR A 38 -13.79 -12.24 -30.43
N SER A 39 -13.78 -12.71 -29.18
CA SER A 39 -14.98 -12.86 -28.37
C SER A 39 -15.48 -11.53 -27.80
N ASP A 40 -16.70 -11.51 -27.27
CA ASP A 40 -17.20 -10.36 -26.50
C ASP A 40 -16.34 -10.07 -25.26
N LYS A 41 -15.77 -11.11 -24.65
CA LYS A 41 -14.80 -10.97 -23.56
C LYS A 41 -13.51 -10.26 -24.00
N ASP A 42 -13.01 -10.56 -25.20
CA ASP A 42 -11.84 -9.85 -25.75
C ASP A 42 -12.18 -8.37 -25.99
N LEU A 43 -13.39 -8.07 -26.48
CA LEU A 43 -13.87 -6.70 -26.65
C LEU A 43 -13.95 -5.94 -25.32
N GLU A 44 -14.52 -6.54 -24.27
CA GLU A 44 -14.58 -5.94 -22.93
C GLU A 44 -13.18 -5.64 -22.38
N ILE A 45 -12.25 -6.59 -22.50
CA ILE A 45 -10.87 -6.42 -22.06
C ILE A 45 -10.19 -5.30 -22.86
N LEU A 46 -10.33 -5.28 -24.18
CA LEU A 46 -9.74 -4.24 -25.03
C LEU A 46 -10.32 -2.85 -24.74
N ASN A 47 -11.61 -2.74 -24.45
CA ASN A 47 -12.23 -1.48 -24.03
C ASN A 47 -11.67 -1.00 -22.69
N LYS A 48 -11.50 -1.90 -21.70
CA LYS A 48 -10.84 -1.56 -20.42
C LYS A 48 -9.38 -1.13 -20.63
N ILE A 49 -8.62 -1.85 -21.46
CA ILE A 49 -7.23 -1.49 -21.79
C ILE A 49 -7.20 -0.11 -22.46
N SER A 50 -8.07 0.15 -23.43
CA SER A 50 -8.17 1.44 -24.12
C SER A 50 -8.43 2.58 -23.14
N LEU A 51 -9.38 2.39 -22.21
CA LEU A 51 -9.67 3.35 -21.13
C LEU A 51 -8.44 3.58 -20.24
N PHE A 52 -7.83 2.52 -19.70
CA PHE A 52 -6.68 2.63 -18.80
C PHE A 52 -5.45 3.27 -19.47
N ARG A 53 -5.23 3.01 -20.75
CA ARG A 53 -4.17 3.67 -21.52
C ARG A 53 -4.41 5.17 -21.67
N LYS A 54 -5.66 5.60 -21.87
CA LYS A 54 -6.02 7.04 -22.00
C LYS A 54 -5.72 7.82 -20.72
N ILE A 55 -5.86 7.19 -19.55
CA ILE A 55 -5.52 7.81 -18.25
C ILE A 55 -4.06 7.58 -17.84
N GLY A 56 -3.22 7.05 -18.74
CA GLY A 56 -1.78 6.96 -18.55
C GLY A 56 -1.27 5.72 -17.82
N LEU A 57 -2.10 4.69 -17.57
CA LEU A 57 -1.61 3.45 -16.98
C LEU A 57 -0.65 2.72 -17.95
N SER A 58 0.45 2.24 -17.38
CA SER A 58 1.42 1.38 -18.06
C SER A 58 0.82 0.00 -18.36
N ILE A 59 1.47 -0.75 -19.24
CA ILE A 59 1.02 -2.12 -19.56
C ILE A 59 1.19 -3.06 -18.36
N SER A 60 2.15 -2.80 -17.46
CA SER A 60 2.29 -3.58 -16.22
C SER A 60 1.10 -3.35 -15.30
N GLU A 61 0.75 -2.09 -15.03
CA GLU A 61 -0.40 -1.74 -14.19
C GLU A 61 -1.72 -2.27 -14.77
N ILE A 62 -1.88 -2.22 -16.10
CA ILE A 62 -3.05 -2.80 -16.77
C ILE A 62 -3.10 -4.32 -16.60
N LYS A 63 -1.97 -5.01 -16.70
CA LYS A 63 -1.88 -6.45 -16.42
C LYS A 63 -2.27 -6.75 -14.98
N GLU A 64 -1.77 -5.95 -14.05
CA GLU A 64 -2.08 -6.05 -12.63
C GLU A 64 -3.59 -5.93 -12.39
N CYS A 65 -4.26 -4.89 -12.91
CA CYS A 65 -5.72 -4.72 -12.82
C CYS A 65 -6.53 -5.86 -13.45
N LEU A 66 -6.06 -6.39 -14.58
CA LEU A 66 -6.75 -7.46 -15.29
C LEU A 66 -6.48 -8.84 -14.68
N SER A 67 -5.45 -8.95 -13.84
CA SER A 67 -5.09 -10.17 -13.15
C SER A 67 -5.74 -10.23 -11.77
N SER A 68 -6.12 -11.43 -11.33
CA SER A 68 -6.60 -11.66 -9.97
C SER A 68 -5.47 -11.80 -8.95
N LYS A 69 -4.38 -11.03 -9.10
CA LYS A 69 -3.14 -11.15 -8.30
C LYS A 69 -2.89 -9.95 -7.37
N GLY A 70 -3.94 -9.28 -6.92
CA GLY A 70 -3.87 -8.45 -5.71
C GLY A 70 -3.58 -6.95 -5.90
N SER A 71 -3.45 -6.44 -7.13
CA SER A 71 -3.34 -4.99 -7.37
C SER A 71 -4.52 -4.49 -8.19
N SER A 72 -5.43 -3.85 -7.49
CA SER A 72 -6.58 -3.14 -8.03
C SER A 72 -6.24 -1.74 -8.54
N LEU A 73 -7.25 -1.08 -9.11
CA LEU A 73 -7.18 0.36 -9.37
C LEU A 73 -6.95 1.19 -8.10
N SER A 74 -7.45 0.78 -6.92
CA SER A 74 -7.23 1.52 -5.68
C SER A 74 -5.77 1.43 -5.22
N SER A 75 -5.15 0.26 -5.35
CA SER A 75 -3.72 0.07 -5.06
C SER A 75 -2.84 0.86 -6.03
N ILE A 76 -3.20 0.92 -7.32
CA ILE A 76 -2.51 1.77 -8.30
C ILE A 76 -2.68 3.25 -7.97
N LEU A 77 -3.89 3.68 -7.59
CA LEU A 77 -4.15 5.06 -7.18
C LEU A 77 -3.23 5.44 -6.02
N ARG A 78 -3.19 4.62 -4.96
CA ARG A 78 -2.32 4.85 -3.80
C ARG A 78 -0.83 4.93 -4.17
N ARG A 79 -0.34 4.06 -5.06
CA ARG A 79 1.03 4.15 -5.60
C ARG A 79 1.27 5.46 -6.33
N LYS A 80 0.34 5.91 -7.18
CA LYS A 80 0.46 7.17 -7.90
C LYS A 80 0.44 8.38 -6.98
N GLU A 81 -0.39 8.36 -5.94
CA GLU A 81 -0.42 9.41 -4.92
C GLU A 81 0.90 9.51 -4.16
N HIS A 82 1.48 8.37 -3.76
CA HIS A 82 2.81 8.33 -3.16
C HIS A 82 3.88 8.87 -4.13
N GLN A 83 3.86 8.43 -5.40
CA GLN A 83 4.80 8.93 -6.41
C GLN A 83 4.70 10.46 -6.58
N LEU A 84 3.49 11.01 -6.62
CA LEU A 84 3.29 12.46 -6.71
C LEU A 84 3.84 13.20 -5.48
N GLU A 85 3.70 12.63 -4.28
CA GLU A 85 4.30 13.19 -3.07
C GLU A 85 5.83 13.20 -3.14
N ILE A 86 6.44 12.12 -3.59
CA ILE A 86 7.89 12.04 -3.79
C ILE A 86 8.37 13.06 -4.82
N GLU A 87 7.67 13.18 -5.95
CA GLU A 87 8.01 14.19 -6.98
C GLU A 87 7.86 15.62 -6.45
N GLN A 88 6.88 15.87 -5.58
CA GLN A 88 6.73 17.16 -4.91
C GLN A 88 7.91 17.43 -3.96
N LYS A 89 8.37 16.43 -3.19
CA LYS A 89 9.58 16.55 -2.34
C LYS A 89 10.84 16.79 -3.19
N ARG A 90 10.98 16.11 -4.34
CA ARG A 90 12.10 16.32 -5.28
C ARG A 90 12.08 17.72 -5.91
N LYS A 91 10.90 18.21 -6.26
CA LYS A 91 10.72 19.60 -6.72
C LYS A 91 11.21 20.60 -5.66
N GLU A 92 10.88 20.41 -4.38
CA GLU A 92 11.38 21.27 -3.30
C GLU A 92 12.91 21.24 -3.21
N VAL A 93 13.55 20.08 -3.40
CA VAL A 93 15.01 19.99 -3.46
C VAL A 93 15.58 20.81 -4.63
N ILE A 94 14.95 20.74 -5.82
CA ILE A 94 15.34 21.56 -6.97
C ILE A 94 15.24 23.06 -6.65
N GLU A 95 14.18 23.48 -5.95
CA GLU A 95 14.02 24.88 -5.52
C GLU A 95 15.16 25.33 -4.59
N LEU A 96 15.63 24.48 -3.69
CA LEU A 96 16.78 24.77 -2.82
C LEU A 96 18.08 24.90 -3.62
N ILE A 97 18.28 24.04 -4.63
CA ILE A 97 19.44 24.12 -5.53
C ILE A 97 19.43 25.44 -6.29
N VAL A 98 18.28 25.85 -6.83
CA VAL A 98 18.12 27.12 -7.56
C VAL A 98 18.41 28.31 -6.64
N LYS A 99 18.00 28.24 -5.37
CA LYS A 99 18.28 29.25 -4.34
C LYS A 99 19.72 29.22 -3.82
N LYS A 100 20.57 28.29 -4.30
CA LYS A 100 21.96 28.11 -3.87
C LYS A 100 22.08 27.86 -2.35
N GLU A 101 21.15 27.09 -1.82
CA GLU A 101 21.16 26.67 -0.42
C GLU A 101 22.37 25.78 -0.09
N ASN A 102 22.62 25.58 1.20
CA ASN A 102 23.76 24.79 1.66
C ASN A 102 23.68 23.33 1.16
N GLN A 103 24.79 22.82 0.61
CA GLN A 103 24.91 21.44 0.10
C GLN A 103 24.48 20.38 1.11
N ASN A 104 24.81 20.55 2.40
CA ASN A 104 24.44 19.60 3.45
C ASN A 104 22.91 19.53 3.65
N ILE A 105 22.19 20.63 3.47
CA ILE A 105 20.72 20.67 3.57
C ILE A 105 20.10 19.91 2.39
N ILE A 106 20.65 20.11 1.19
CA ILE A 106 20.23 19.44 -0.04
C ILE A 106 20.45 17.92 0.09
N GLU A 107 21.66 17.50 0.47
CA GLU A 107 22.00 16.08 0.67
C GLU A 107 21.15 15.43 1.76
N SER A 108 20.89 16.15 2.85
CA SER A 108 20.01 15.68 3.92
C SER A 108 18.59 15.42 3.40
N LYS A 109 18.01 16.32 2.60
CA LYS A 109 16.66 16.14 2.04
C LYS A 109 16.61 15.00 1.03
N ILE A 110 17.62 14.86 0.17
CA ILE A 110 17.73 13.74 -0.76
C ILE A 110 17.76 12.41 0.01
N SER A 111 18.58 12.32 1.06
CA SER A 111 18.69 11.11 1.88
C SER A 111 17.37 10.73 2.57
N LEU A 112 16.53 11.70 2.96
CA LEU A 112 15.20 11.44 3.51
C LEU A 112 14.27 10.82 2.45
N ILE A 113 14.27 11.38 1.23
CA ILE A 113 13.46 10.91 0.10
C ILE A 113 13.86 9.46 -0.27
N GLU A 114 15.15 9.21 -0.47
CA GLU A 114 15.67 7.88 -0.84
C GLU A 114 15.32 6.82 0.22
N ARG A 115 15.40 7.19 1.50
CA ARG A 115 15.02 6.29 2.60
C ARG A 115 13.52 5.97 2.57
N GLU A 116 12.67 6.97 2.41
CA GLU A 116 11.23 6.80 2.35
C GLU A 116 10.84 5.89 1.17
N GLU A 117 11.37 6.15 -0.02
CA GLU A 117 11.15 5.31 -1.21
C GLU A 117 11.62 3.87 -0.98
N SER A 118 12.82 3.70 -0.41
CA SER A 118 13.36 2.38 -0.12
C SER A 118 12.50 1.59 0.87
N ILE A 119 11.91 2.25 1.87
CA ILE A 119 11.03 1.58 2.84
C ILE A 119 9.69 1.25 2.17
N TYR A 120 9.13 2.17 1.38
CA TYR A 120 7.89 1.96 0.64
C TYR A 120 7.98 0.73 -0.28
N GLU A 121 9.03 0.65 -1.11
CA GLU A 121 9.23 -0.45 -2.05
C GLU A 121 9.34 -1.80 -1.32
N LYS A 122 10.13 -1.85 -0.24
CA LYS A 122 10.32 -3.09 0.53
C LYS A 122 9.04 -3.53 1.23
N LEU A 123 8.25 -2.59 1.74
CA LEU A 123 6.96 -2.90 2.34
C LEU A 123 5.94 -3.37 1.30
N GLU A 124 5.88 -2.78 0.11
CA GLU A 124 4.98 -3.28 -0.95
C GLU A 124 5.39 -4.67 -1.47
N ASN A 125 6.69 -4.97 -1.48
CA ASN A 125 7.18 -6.31 -1.84
C ASN A 125 6.82 -7.37 -0.78
N ALA A 126 7.04 -7.04 0.50
CA ALA A 126 6.72 -7.92 1.62
C ALA A 126 5.20 -8.04 1.85
N PHE A 127 4.44 -6.97 1.62
CA PHE A 127 3.00 -6.90 1.84
C PHE A 127 2.30 -6.29 0.61
N PRO A 128 1.99 -7.11 -0.41
CA PRO A 128 1.38 -6.61 -1.64
C PRO A 128 0.02 -5.92 -1.42
N GLY A 129 -0.23 -4.88 -2.23
CA GLY A 129 -1.51 -4.19 -2.27
C GLY A 129 -1.76 -3.32 -1.05
N TYR A 130 -2.99 -3.37 -0.53
CA TYR A 130 -3.44 -2.48 0.55
C TYR A 130 -2.56 -2.54 1.81
N PHE A 131 -2.06 -3.73 2.19
CA PHE A 131 -1.33 -3.89 3.45
C PHE A 131 0.02 -3.16 3.46
N GLY A 132 0.82 -3.24 2.40
CA GLY A 132 2.10 -2.53 2.33
C GLY A 132 1.91 -1.01 2.42
N GLN A 133 0.87 -0.51 1.76
CA GLN A 133 0.50 0.91 1.74
C GLN A 133 -0.03 1.37 3.10
N LEU A 134 -0.86 0.55 3.76
CA LEU A 134 -1.35 0.77 5.12
C LEU A 134 -0.21 0.81 6.14
N ILE A 135 0.68 -0.19 6.10
CA ILE A 135 1.82 -0.31 7.00
C ILE A 135 2.77 0.87 6.78
N PHE A 136 3.09 1.19 5.52
CA PHE A 136 3.92 2.35 5.21
C PHE A 136 3.31 3.65 5.75
N SER A 137 2.01 3.88 5.52
CA SER A 137 1.33 5.08 5.99
C SER A 137 1.35 5.22 7.52
N ALA A 138 1.41 4.10 8.26
CA ALA A 138 1.53 4.11 9.71
C ALA A 138 2.90 4.63 10.18
N TYR A 139 3.97 4.35 9.43
CA TYR A 139 5.33 4.73 9.80
C TYR A 139 5.85 6.01 9.13
N GLN A 140 5.30 6.37 7.97
CA GLN A 140 5.76 7.49 7.15
C GLN A 140 5.97 8.80 7.94
N PRO A 141 5.08 9.23 8.85
CA PRO A 141 5.28 10.47 9.61
C PRO A 141 6.55 10.51 10.45
N PHE A 142 7.11 9.34 10.78
CA PHE A 142 8.29 9.19 11.63
C PHE A 142 9.60 9.03 10.84
N PHE A 143 9.56 9.08 9.51
CA PHE A 143 10.73 8.97 8.63
C PHE A 143 11.26 10.33 8.15
N ASN A 144 10.97 11.41 8.88
CA ASN A 144 11.41 12.77 8.56
C ASN A 144 12.72 13.22 9.26
N GLU A 145 13.29 12.38 10.14
CA GLU A 145 14.49 12.70 10.91
C GLU A 145 15.79 12.25 10.24
N THR A 146 16.87 13.03 10.40
CA THR A 146 18.21 12.61 9.98
C THR A 146 18.76 11.51 10.88
N LEU A 147 19.44 10.52 10.30
CA LEU A 147 20.05 9.42 11.05
C LEU A 147 21.40 9.80 11.63
N ASP A 148 21.58 9.56 12.92
CA ASP A 148 22.90 9.51 13.55
C ASP A 148 23.66 8.20 13.19
N LYS A 149 24.82 7.97 13.82
CA LYS A 149 25.65 6.80 13.52
C LYS A 149 24.93 5.48 13.84
N GLU A 150 24.22 5.41 14.96
CA GLU A 150 23.52 4.20 15.40
C GLU A 150 22.25 3.99 14.57
N GLY A 151 21.50 5.05 14.31
CA GLY A 151 20.32 5.04 13.44
C GLY A 151 20.65 4.56 12.03
N LYS A 152 21.83 4.91 11.47
CA LYS A 152 22.28 4.38 10.17
C LYS A 152 22.51 2.87 10.18
N VAL A 153 23.01 2.31 11.28
CA VAL A 153 23.20 0.86 11.42
C VAL A 153 21.83 0.18 11.54
N ALA A 154 20.98 0.67 12.43
CA ALA A 154 19.64 0.13 12.64
C ALA A 154 18.76 0.20 11.38
N TYR A 155 18.84 1.29 10.61
CA TYR A 155 18.14 1.40 9.33
C TYR A 155 18.60 0.35 8.31
N LYS A 156 19.91 0.11 8.20
CA LYS A 156 20.43 -0.93 7.30
C LYS A 156 19.97 -2.33 7.71
N GLU A 157 19.97 -2.61 9.01
CA GLU A 157 19.44 -3.86 9.56
C GLU A 157 17.93 -4.00 9.29
N PHE A 158 17.17 -2.91 9.42
CA PHE A 158 15.73 -2.90 9.12
C PHE A 158 15.46 -3.16 7.64
N VAL A 159 16.22 -2.52 6.75
CA VAL A 159 16.15 -2.77 5.31
C VAL A 159 16.46 -4.24 5.00
N ALA A 160 17.54 -4.79 5.56
CA ALA A 160 17.91 -6.19 5.36
C ALA A 160 16.85 -7.15 5.91
N TYR A 161 16.22 -6.80 7.04
CA TYR A 161 15.08 -7.53 7.59
C TYR A 161 13.89 -7.53 6.61
N LEU A 162 13.48 -6.37 6.09
CA LEU A 162 12.39 -6.31 5.11
C LEU A 162 12.69 -7.09 3.82
N ASP A 163 13.94 -7.06 3.35
CA ASP A 163 14.37 -7.84 2.18
C ASP A 163 14.32 -9.35 2.42
N SER A 164 14.45 -9.78 3.68
CA SER A 164 14.39 -11.20 4.05
C SER A 164 12.96 -11.74 4.19
N LEU A 165 11.96 -10.86 4.23
CA LEU A 165 10.58 -11.25 4.46
C LEU A 165 10.01 -12.04 3.27
N PRO A 166 9.38 -13.20 3.49
CA PRO A 166 8.59 -13.84 2.46
C PRO A 166 7.38 -12.94 2.11
N SER A 167 6.99 -12.86 0.84
CA SER A 167 5.81 -12.06 0.48
C SER A 167 4.55 -12.59 1.19
N PHE A 168 3.77 -11.69 1.78
CA PHE A 168 2.50 -12.01 2.43
C PHE A 168 1.44 -12.35 1.37
N THR A 169 0.97 -13.59 1.38
CA THR A 169 0.02 -14.09 0.37
C THR A 169 -1.36 -14.36 0.97
N LEU A 170 -2.39 -13.88 0.28
CA LEU A 170 -3.80 -14.18 0.52
C LEU A 170 -4.38 -15.04 -0.62
N SER A 171 -5.46 -15.78 -0.34
CA SER A 171 -6.22 -16.45 -1.40
C SER A 171 -6.83 -15.42 -2.35
N LYS A 172 -7.30 -15.87 -3.52
CA LYS A 172 -7.94 -14.97 -4.47
C LYS A 172 -9.20 -14.31 -3.87
N GLU A 173 -10.04 -15.07 -3.16
CA GLU A 173 -11.23 -14.52 -2.52
C GLU A 173 -10.88 -13.50 -1.43
N GLU A 174 -9.83 -13.77 -0.64
CA GLU A 174 -9.37 -12.86 0.41
C GLU A 174 -8.79 -11.56 -0.16
N GLN A 175 -8.08 -11.64 -1.30
CA GLN A 175 -7.59 -10.46 -2.01
C GLN A 175 -8.74 -9.60 -2.54
N GLU A 176 -9.74 -10.23 -3.15
CA GLU A 176 -10.94 -9.54 -3.66
C GLU A 176 -11.73 -8.88 -2.53
N TYR A 177 -11.89 -9.57 -1.39
CA TYR A 177 -12.55 -9.01 -0.22
C TYR A 177 -11.80 -7.80 0.37
N ILE A 178 -10.48 -7.90 0.57
CA ILE A 178 -9.69 -6.78 1.09
C ILE A 178 -9.74 -5.60 0.13
N GLU A 179 -9.71 -5.87 -1.17
CA GLU A 179 -9.83 -4.82 -2.15
C GLU A 179 -11.17 -4.10 -2.07
N GLU A 180 -12.28 -4.85 -1.99
CA GLU A 180 -13.62 -4.27 -1.89
C GLU A 180 -13.72 -3.32 -0.69
N VAL A 181 -13.33 -3.79 0.50
CA VAL A 181 -13.45 -3.01 1.74
C VAL A 181 -12.44 -1.86 1.84
N SER A 182 -11.31 -1.93 1.12
CA SER A 182 -10.27 -0.89 1.13
C SER A 182 -10.30 0.05 -0.08
N SER A 183 -11.20 -0.19 -1.04
CA SER A 183 -11.26 0.52 -2.32
C SER A 183 -11.40 2.04 -2.19
N THR A 184 -12.08 2.51 -1.14
CA THR A 184 -12.31 3.94 -0.87
C THR A 184 -11.21 4.59 -0.02
N TYR A 185 -10.24 3.83 0.47
CA TYR A 185 -9.17 4.32 1.34
C TYR A 185 -7.98 4.68 0.46
N ASP A 186 -7.92 5.93 0.00
CA ASP A 186 -6.77 6.49 -0.71
C ASP A 186 -5.60 6.80 0.26
N MET A 187 -4.44 7.23 -0.26
CA MET A 187 -3.30 7.55 0.60
C MET A 187 -3.59 8.71 1.55
N LYS A 188 -4.45 9.65 1.13
CA LYS A 188 -4.86 10.77 1.97
C LYS A 188 -5.65 10.29 3.19
N THR A 189 -6.63 9.42 2.98
CA THR A 189 -7.45 8.82 4.03
C THR A 189 -6.59 8.02 5.01
N LEU A 190 -5.62 7.25 4.51
CA LEU A 190 -4.68 6.51 5.36
C LEU A 190 -3.85 7.43 6.26
N LYS A 191 -3.41 8.58 5.74
CA LYS A 191 -2.69 9.59 6.53
C LYS A 191 -3.58 10.24 7.58
N GLU A 192 -4.80 10.64 7.22
CA GLU A 192 -5.76 11.23 8.16
C GLU A 192 -6.08 10.27 9.31
N VAL A 193 -6.28 8.98 9.00
CA VAL A 193 -6.45 7.92 10.01
C VAL A 193 -5.21 7.81 10.91
N ASN A 194 -4.00 7.87 10.34
CA ASN A 194 -2.78 7.77 11.14
C ASN A 194 -2.56 9.01 12.03
N GLU A 195 -2.83 10.21 11.52
CA GLU A 195 -2.79 11.44 12.33
C GLU A 195 -3.77 11.41 13.49
N ALA A 196 -5.00 10.92 13.25
CA ALA A 196 -5.99 10.73 14.31
C ALA A 196 -5.51 9.72 15.37
N LYS A 197 -4.86 8.62 14.95
CA LYS A 197 -4.24 7.65 15.87
C LYS A 197 -3.14 8.28 16.71
N ILE A 198 -2.24 9.05 16.09
CA ILE A 198 -1.15 9.71 16.82
C ILE A 198 -1.73 10.66 17.88
N LYS A 199 -2.72 11.49 17.51
CA LYS A 199 -3.41 12.40 18.44
C LYS A 199 -4.12 11.66 19.58
N ALA A 200 -4.75 10.52 19.30
CA ALA A 200 -5.39 9.70 20.32
C ALA A 200 -4.37 9.18 21.35
N ILE A 201 -3.18 8.79 20.91
CA ILE A 201 -2.10 8.32 21.80
C ILE A 201 -1.43 9.46 22.57
N GLU A 202 -1.45 10.70 22.07
CA GLU A 202 -0.94 11.85 22.82
C GLU A 202 -1.76 12.17 24.07
N ASN A 203 -3.04 11.81 24.08
CA ASN A 203 -3.93 11.98 25.24
C ASN A 203 -4.95 10.83 25.30
N SER A 204 -4.46 9.64 25.64
CA SER A 204 -5.23 8.38 25.62
C SER A 204 -6.36 8.38 26.63
N GLU A 205 -6.13 8.83 27.88
CA GLU A 205 -7.16 8.89 28.91
C GLU A 205 -8.38 9.69 28.45
N LYS A 206 -8.16 10.92 27.96
CA LYS A 206 -9.23 11.78 27.46
C LYS A 206 -9.89 11.18 26.23
N TRP A 207 -9.11 10.67 25.27
CA TRP A 207 -9.67 10.08 24.06
C TRP A 207 -10.55 8.88 24.41
N ILE A 208 -10.11 8.01 25.31
CA ILE A 208 -10.90 6.87 25.76
C ILE A 208 -12.18 7.34 26.45
N GLU A 209 -12.11 8.34 27.32
CA GLU A 209 -13.29 8.91 27.98
C GLU A 209 -14.33 9.46 27.00
N GLU A 210 -13.89 10.22 26.00
CA GLU A 210 -14.75 10.81 24.97
C GLU A 210 -15.32 9.77 24.00
N ASN A 211 -14.71 8.59 23.90
CA ASN A 211 -15.07 7.54 22.93
C ASN A 211 -15.54 6.23 23.57
N LYS A 212 -15.89 6.21 24.88
CA LYS A 212 -16.32 4.99 25.61
C LYS A 212 -17.41 4.20 24.89
N ASP A 213 -18.47 4.86 24.44
CA ASP A 213 -19.59 4.22 23.76
C ASP A 213 -19.17 3.57 22.43
N ILE A 214 -18.31 4.26 21.67
CA ILE A 214 -17.78 3.75 20.40
C ILE A 214 -16.87 2.54 20.64
N ILE A 215 -16.04 2.59 21.68
CA ILE A 215 -15.17 1.48 22.07
C ILE A 215 -16.00 0.25 22.45
N SER A 216 -17.05 0.42 23.25
CA SER A 216 -17.96 -0.66 23.63
C SER A 216 -18.65 -1.28 22.42
N GLN A 217 -19.21 -0.46 21.53
CA GLN A 217 -19.85 -0.94 20.29
C GLN A 217 -18.88 -1.71 19.40
N TYR A 218 -17.63 -1.22 19.31
CA TYR A 218 -16.59 -1.91 18.55
C TYR A 218 -16.24 -3.27 19.15
N GLN A 219 -16.16 -3.37 20.48
CA GLN A 219 -15.92 -4.64 21.16
C GLN A 219 -17.07 -5.62 20.98
N ASP A 220 -18.31 -5.17 21.12
CA ASP A 220 -19.50 -5.99 20.88
C ASP A 220 -19.51 -6.52 19.43
N TYR A 221 -19.22 -5.66 18.46
CA TYR A 221 -19.06 -6.06 17.07
C TYR A 221 -17.95 -7.10 16.92
N LYS A 222 -16.77 -6.87 17.51
CA LYS A 222 -15.64 -7.83 17.47
C LYS A 222 -15.98 -9.17 18.10
N ASN A 223 -16.87 -9.22 19.08
CA ASN A 223 -17.30 -10.45 19.74
C ASN A 223 -18.52 -11.12 19.07
N SER A 224 -19.17 -10.44 18.13
CA SER A 224 -20.33 -10.95 17.41
C SER A 224 -19.99 -12.13 16.49
N ASP A 225 -20.96 -13.00 16.26
CA ASP A 225 -20.87 -14.08 15.27
C ASP A 225 -20.62 -13.55 13.85
N GLU A 226 -21.13 -12.35 13.54
CA GLU A 226 -20.91 -11.68 12.26
C GLU A 226 -19.41 -11.45 12.02
N TYR A 227 -18.72 -10.85 13.00
CA TYR A 227 -17.28 -10.62 12.86
C TYR A 227 -16.47 -11.90 12.94
N GLN A 228 -16.77 -12.80 13.89
CA GLN A 228 -15.99 -14.01 14.11
C GLN A 228 -16.02 -14.97 12.91
N ASN A 229 -17.10 -14.96 12.13
CA ASN A 229 -17.23 -15.75 10.90
C ASN A 229 -16.90 -14.96 9.61
N SER A 230 -16.47 -13.69 9.74
CA SER A 230 -16.16 -12.84 8.59
C SER A 230 -14.83 -13.22 7.91
N PRO A 231 -14.67 -12.94 6.60
CA PRO A 231 -13.38 -13.03 5.92
C PRO A 231 -12.31 -12.15 6.60
N MET A 232 -12.70 -10.98 7.13
CA MET A 232 -11.79 -10.07 7.82
C MET A 232 -11.11 -10.73 9.03
N LYS A 233 -11.85 -11.54 9.82
CA LYS A 233 -11.28 -12.25 10.96
C LYS A 233 -10.19 -13.24 10.54
N ILE A 234 -10.43 -13.98 9.46
CA ILE A 234 -9.47 -14.94 8.89
C ILE A 234 -8.21 -14.22 8.42
N ILE A 235 -8.39 -13.12 7.67
CA ILE A 235 -7.28 -12.33 7.12
C ILE A 235 -6.46 -11.68 8.26
N GLN A 236 -7.12 -11.14 9.27
CA GLN A 236 -6.45 -10.61 10.46
C GLN A 236 -5.64 -11.70 11.18
N ALA A 237 -6.18 -12.91 11.33
CA ALA A 237 -5.44 -14.02 11.95
C ALA A 237 -4.22 -14.42 11.11
N LYS A 238 -4.33 -14.44 9.78
CA LYS A 238 -3.20 -14.70 8.87
C LYS A 238 -2.11 -13.64 8.97
N LEU A 239 -2.49 -12.36 8.97
CA LEU A 239 -1.52 -11.26 9.12
C LEU A 239 -0.82 -11.34 10.47
N ASN A 240 -1.56 -11.55 11.56
CA ASN A 240 -0.98 -11.70 12.90
C ASN A 240 0.00 -12.88 12.98
N LYS A 241 -0.40 -14.04 12.45
CA LYS A 241 0.48 -15.22 12.38
C LYS A 241 1.73 -14.93 11.57
N TYR A 242 1.60 -14.28 10.41
CA TYR A 242 2.73 -13.86 9.59
C TYR A 242 3.69 -12.94 10.36
N MET A 243 3.18 -11.94 11.08
CA MET A 243 4.00 -11.03 11.87
C MET A 243 4.79 -11.77 12.96
N LEU A 244 4.15 -12.73 13.65
CA LEU A 244 4.80 -13.55 14.69
C LEU A 244 5.83 -14.52 14.10
N ASP A 245 5.47 -15.28 13.06
CA ASP A 245 6.34 -16.27 12.42
C ASP A 245 7.62 -15.61 11.86
N ASN A 246 7.53 -14.34 11.44
CA ASN A 246 8.65 -13.54 10.92
C ASN A 246 9.29 -12.60 11.94
N LYS A 247 8.96 -12.71 13.23
CA LYS A 247 9.58 -11.93 14.33
C LYS A 247 9.48 -10.41 14.15
N TYR A 248 8.36 -9.92 13.63
CA TYR A 248 8.16 -8.52 13.35
C TYR A 248 8.27 -7.65 14.59
N TYR A 249 7.62 -8.05 15.69
CA TYR A 249 7.62 -7.28 16.92
C TYR A 249 8.97 -7.32 17.65
N GLU A 250 9.73 -8.39 17.49
CA GLU A 250 11.05 -8.59 18.11
C GLU A 250 12.19 -7.99 17.29
N THR A 251 11.97 -7.74 15.99
CA THR A 251 13.01 -7.26 15.07
C THR A 251 12.69 -5.90 14.48
N ALA A 252 11.58 -5.78 13.75
CA ALA A 252 11.23 -4.55 13.04
C ALA A 252 10.99 -3.38 14.02
N ILE A 253 10.15 -3.59 15.03
CA ILE A 253 9.77 -2.52 15.97
C ILE A 253 10.98 -1.97 16.73
N PRO A 254 11.87 -2.80 17.35
CA PRO A 254 13.07 -2.29 17.98
C PRO A 254 14.01 -1.53 17.03
N LEU A 255 14.12 -1.96 15.78
CA LEU A 255 14.96 -1.27 14.80
C LEU A 255 14.38 0.11 14.42
N ILE A 256 13.07 0.19 14.15
CA ILE A 256 12.41 1.47 13.85
C ILE A 256 12.59 2.45 15.00
N ARG A 257 12.38 2.00 16.24
CA ARG A 257 12.58 2.81 17.45
C ARG A 257 14.03 3.31 17.61
N LYS A 258 15.03 2.56 17.14
CA LYS A 258 16.43 3.00 17.17
C LYS A 258 16.75 4.09 16.16
N PHE A 259 16.15 4.05 14.97
CA PHE A 259 16.48 5.01 13.90
C PHE A 259 15.48 6.17 13.76
N SER A 260 14.38 6.17 14.52
CA SER A 260 13.38 7.24 14.56
C SER A 260 13.01 7.57 16.01
N LYS A 261 13.40 8.76 16.48
CA LYS A 261 13.16 9.19 17.87
C LYS A 261 11.70 9.51 18.10
N SER A 262 11.07 10.21 17.15
CA SER A 262 9.62 10.47 17.19
C SER A 262 8.80 9.18 17.22
N TYR A 263 9.23 8.13 16.52
CA TYR A 263 8.55 6.83 16.63
C TYR A 263 8.75 6.19 18.01
N ASP A 264 9.95 6.25 18.59
CA ASP A 264 10.19 5.71 19.92
C ASP A 264 9.34 6.42 20.98
N GLU A 265 9.29 7.76 20.95
CA GLU A 265 8.43 8.57 21.84
C GLU A 265 6.95 8.22 21.68
N TYR A 266 6.47 8.13 20.44
CA TYR A 266 5.11 7.69 20.14
C TYR A 266 4.84 6.26 20.68
N TYR A 267 5.78 5.34 20.47
CA TYR A 267 5.65 3.95 20.89
C TYR A 267 5.60 3.81 22.41
N GLN A 268 6.39 4.60 23.17
CA GLN A 268 6.30 4.62 24.63
C GLN A 268 4.90 5.02 25.10
N LYS A 269 4.33 6.08 24.52
CA LYS A 269 2.96 6.52 24.84
C LYS A 269 1.93 5.46 24.43
N LEU A 270 2.13 4.79 23.31
CA LEU A 270 1.27 3.70 22.85
C LEU A 270 1.23 2.54 23.85
N LEU A 271 2.35 2.21 24.49
CA LEU A 271 2.39 1.17 25.53
C LEU A 271 1.57 1.59 26.76
N VAL A 272 1.71 2.83 27.21
CA VAL A 272 0.92 3.38 28.33
C VAL A 272 -0.58 3.35 28.00
N ALA A 273 -0.96 3.85 26.82
CA ALA A 273 -2.34 3.84 26.35
C ALA A 273 -2.92 2.41 26.24
N ASN A 274 -2.09 1.43 25.86
CA ASN A 274 -2.50 0.03 25.81
C ASN A 274 -2.75 -0.53 27.22
N ASP A 275 -1.92 -0.21 28.20
CA ASP A 275 -2.12 -0.64 29.57
C ASP A 275 -3.40 -0.02 30.17
N GLU A 276 -3.64 1.27 29.96
CA GLU A 276 -4.90 1.95 30.33
C GLU A 276 -6.12 1.28 29.69
N TYR A 277 -6.05 0.98 28.40
CA TYR A 277 -7.12 0.29 27.69
C TYR A 277 -7.38 -1.12 28.26
N ILE A 278 -6.34 -1.88 28.60
CA ILE A 278 -6.49 -3.21 29.20
C ILE A 278 -7.14 -3.11 30.58
N GLU A 279 -6.74 -2.13 31.40
CA GLU A 279 -7.32 -1.94 32.74
C GLU A 279 -8.81 -1.61 32.71
N LEU A 280 -9.26 -0.83 31.72
CA LEU A 280 -10.68 -0.52 31.52
C LEU A 280 -11.54 -1.72 31.11
N ASN A 281 -10.93 -2.79 30.60
CA ASN A 281 -11.59 -3.97 30.05
C ASN A 281 -11.38 -5.24 30.89
N LYS A 282 -10.78 -5.12 32.08
CA LYS A 282 -10.70 -6.19 33.09
C LYS A 282 -11.98 -6.22 33.93
#